data_AF-A0A2H0PYG9-F1
#
_entry.id   AF-A0A2H0PYG9-F1
#
_cell.length_a   1.000
_cell.length_b   1.000
_cell.length_c   1.000
_cell.angle_alpha   90.00
_cell.angle_beta   90.00
_cell.angle_gamma   90.00
#
_symmetry.space_group_name_H-M   'P 1'
#
loop_
_entity.id
_entity.type
_entity.pdbx_description
1 polymer ?
#
loop_
_entity_poly.entity_id
_entity_poly.type
_entity_poly.pdbx_seq_one_letter_code
_entity_poly.pdbx_strand_id
1 'polypeptide(L)'
;MWESIILAFRDRIYLLFAAAALLLSVVIFYLFRQLTTKNESIWLAPIFTPIHFYVIVVFAINFILSLVSHKRDKFLSLAFNFTTLAVDVLLIAAMILNLTNPNG
;
A
#
# COMPACT_ATOMS: atom_id res chain seq x y z
N MET A 1 3.30 -35.16 -6.26
CA MET A 1 3.62 -34.79 -4.85
C MET A 1 4.48 -33.52 -4.77
N TRP A 2 5.50 -33.36 -5.63
CA TRP A 2 6.31 -32.13 -5.67
C TRP A 2 5.54 -30.90 -6.16
N GLU A 3 4.75 -31.07 -7.22
CA GLU A 3 3.91 -29.98 -7.76
C GLU A 3 2.86 -29.46 -6.77
N SER A 4 2.24 -30.34 -5.97
CA SER A 4 1.28 -29.93 -4.94
C SER A 4 1.91 -29.13 -3.80
N ILE A 5 3.16 -29.43 -3.45
CA ILE A 5 3.92 -28.67 -2.43
C ILE A 5 4.27 -27.28 -2.98
N ILE A 6 4.72 -27.20 -4.24
CA ILE A 6 5.04 -25.93 -4.91
C ILE A 6 3.79 -25.05 -5.03
N LEU A 7 2.65 -25.64 -5.42
CA LEU A 7 1.36 -24.95 -5.51
C LEU A 7 0.90 -24.41 -4.15
N ALA A 8 0.99 -25.21 -3.08
CA ALA A 8 0.63 -24.79 -1.73
C ALA A 8 1.56 -23.69 -1.19
N PHE A 9 2.85 -23.75 -1.49
CA PHE A 9 3.81 -22.73 -1.11
C PHE A 9 3.55 -21.40 -1.83
N ARG A 10 3.27 -21.46 -3.14
CA ARG A 10 2.89 -20.30 -3.96
C ARG A 10 1.64 -19.60 -3.41
N ASP A 11 0.62 -20.36 -3.04
CA ASP A 11 -0.61 -19.81 -2.49
C ASP A 11 -0.40 -19.09 -1.15
N ARG A 12 0.47 -19.64 -0.29
CA ARG A 12 0.87 -19.00 0.96
C ARG A 12 1.61 -17.68 0.73
N ILE A 13 2.52 -17.64 -0.26
CA ILE A 13 3.21 -16.40 -0.64
C ILE A 13 2.20 -15.32 -1.04
N TYR A 14 1.18 -15.66 -1.83
CA TYR A 14 0.17 -14.69 -2.27
C TYR A 14 -0.65 -14.11 -1.12
N LEU A 15 -1.02 -14.95 -0.15
CA LEU A 15 -1.69 -14.50 1.07
C LEU A 15 -0.79 -13.62 1.95
N LEU A 16 0.49 -13.99 2.07
CA LEU A 16 1.48 -13.21 2.82
C LEU A 16 1.69 -11.82 2.20
N PHE A 17 1.77 -11.74 0.87
CA PHE A 17 1.85 -10.47 0.16
C PHE A 17 0.61 -9.61 0.34
N ALA A 18 -0.59 -10.21 0.30
CA ALA A 18 -1.83 -9.49 0.57
C ALA A 18 -1.86 -8.91 1.99
N ALA A 19 -1.46 -9.71 2.98
CA ALA A 19 -1.40 -9.27 4.38
C ALA A 19 -0.36 -8.18 4.60
N ALA A 20 0.83 -8.32 4.01
CA ALA A 20 1.90 -7.33 4.11
C ALA A 20 1.50 -5.99 3.48
N ALA A 21 0.91 -6.01 2.29
CA ALA A 21 0.40 -4.81 1.64
C ALA A 21 -0.68 -4.14 2.49
N LEU A 22 -1.65 -4.90 3.02
CA LEU A 22 -2.71 -4.36 3.85
C LEU A 22 -2.18 -3.72 5.15
N LEU A 23 -1.27 -4.39 5.85
CA LEU A 23 -0.67 -3.85 7.07
C LEU A 23 0.13 -2.57 6.78
N LEU A 24 0.91 -2.56 5.71
CA LEU A 24 1.73 -1.42 5.33
C LEU A 24 0.86 -0.21 4.95
N SER A 25 -0.21 -0.43 4.19
CA SER A 25 -1.16 0.63 3.84
C SER A 25 -1.86 1.24 5.06
N VAL A 26 -2.22 0.41 6.06
CA VAL A 26 -2.79 0.90 7.34
C VAL A 26 -1.78 1.76 8.10
N VAL A 27 -0.53 1.34 8.17
CA VAL A 27 0.55 2.10 8.83
C VAL A 27 0.75 3.44 8.12
N ILE A 28 0.82 3.44 6.80
CA ILE A 28 0.99 4.66 5.99
C ILE A 28 -0.17 5.60 6.22
N PHE A 29 -1.41 5.12 6.13
CA PHE A 29 -2.59 5.93 6.41
C PHE A 29 -2.54 6.56 7.80
N TYR A 30 -2.16 5.80 8.82
CA TYR A 30 -2.04 6.32 10.19
C TYR A 30 -0.97 7.41 10.30
N LEU A 31 0.22 7.18 9.72
CA LEU A 31 1.30 8.16 9.73
C LEU A 31 0.92 9.44 8.97
N PHE A 32 0.31 9.30 7.80
CA PHE A 32 -0.19 10.42 7.01
C PHE A 32 -1.24 11.23 7.77
N ARG A 33 -2.21 10.56 8.39
CA ARG A 33 -3.21 11.20 9.25
C ARG A 33 -2.55 11.94 10.41
N GLN A 34 -1.57 11.31 11.08
CA GLN A 34 -0.89 11.93 12.19
C GLN A 34 -0.12 13.18 11.77
N LEU A 35 0.58 13.14 10.63
CA LEU A 35 1.30 14.28 10.08
C LEU A 35 0.36 15.42 9.69
N THR A 36 -0.76 15.13 9.03
CA THR A 36 -1.74 16.16 8.67
C THR A 36 -2.43 16.78 9.88
N THR A 37 -2.68 16.01 10.94
CA THR A 37 -3.26 16.57 12.18
C THR A 37 -2.27 17.36 13.03
N LYS A 38 -0.97 17.07 12.97
CA LYS A 38 0.07 17.77 13.75
C LYS A 38 0.60 19.00 13.04
N ASN A 39 0.67 18.98 11.72
CA ASN A 39 1.11 20.12 10.92
C ASN A 39 -0.11 20.94 10.47
N GLU A 40 -0.58 21.85 11.32
CA GLU A 40 -1.49 22.95 10.94
C GLU A 40 -0.84 23.96 9.97
N SER A 41 0.41 23.72 9.54
CA SER A 41 1.12 24.59 8.61
C SER A 41 0.59 24.44 7.19
N ILE A 42 -0.26 25.40 6.85
CA ILE A 42 -1.07 25.62 5.63
C ILE A 42 -0.30 25.54 4.29
N TRP A 43 1.03 25.37 4.28
CA TRP A 43 1.84 25.30 3.06
C TRP A 43 1.97 23.90 2.45
N LEU A 44 1.81 22.83 3.24
CA LEU A 44 1.94 21.43 2.75
C LEU A 44 0.58 20.75 2.50
N ALA A 45 -0.52 21.29 3.03
CA ALA A 45 -1.87 20.75 2.86
C ALA A 45 -2.25 20.41 1.39
N PRO A 46 -1.96 21.25 0.37
CA PRO A 46 -2.39 20.96 -1.00
C PRO A 46 -1.68 19.77 -1.65
N ILE A 47 -0.46 19.41 -1.22
CA ILE A 47 0.28 18.23 -1.72
C ILE A 47 -0.15 16.97 -0.95
N PHE A 48 -0.42 17.12 0.36
CA PHE A 48 -0.77 15.99 1.21
C PHE A 48 -2.23 15.52 1.04
N THR A 49 -3.17 16.39 0.65
CA THR A 49 -4.56 16.00 0.37
C THR A 49 -4.72 15.04 -0.82
N PRO A 50 -4.14 15.29 -2.02
CA PRO A 50 -4.22 14.34 -3.13
C PRO A 50 -3.48 13.04 -2.82
N ILE A 51 -2.39 13.08 -2.06
CA ILE A 51 -1.71 11.86 -1.59
C ILE A 51 -2.59 11.07 -0.62
N HIS A 52 -3.23 11.73 0.35
CA HIS A 52 -4.21 11.07 1.23
C HIS A 52 -5.36 10.43 0.47
N PHE A 53 -5.94 11.16 -0.49
CA PHE A 53 -7.02 10.66 -1.32
C PHE A 53 -6.57 9.47 -2.17
N TYR A 54 -5.38 9.55 -2.76
CA TYR A 54 -4.76 8.47 -3.51
C TYR A 54 -4.55 7.23 -2.62
N VAL A 55 -3.99 7.40 -1.42
CA VAL A 55 -3.78 6.32 -0.45
C VAL A 55 -5.09 5.60 -0.15
N ILE A 56 -6.18 6.31 0.12
CA ILE A 56 -7.45 5.66 0.48
C ILE A 56 -8.10 5.00 -0.74
N VAL A 57 -8.22 5.72 -1.85
CA VAL A 57 -8.99 5.26 -3.01
C VAL A 57 -8.26 4.18 -3.79
N VAL A 58 -6.98 4.36 -4.08
CA VAL A 58 -6.20 3.39 -4.86
C VAL A 58 -5.95 2.13 -4.06
N PHE A 59 -5.71 2.25 -2.74
CA PHE A 59 -5.67 1.08 -1.86
C PHE A 59 -6.97 0.30 -1.87
N ALA A 60 -8.12 0.97 -1.67
CA ALA A 60 -9.41 0.30 -1.64
C ALA A 60 -9.71 -0.42 -2.97
N ILE A 61 -9.42 0.23 -4.10
CA ILE A 61 -9.58 -0.36 -5.43
C ILE A 61 -8.67 -1.59 -5.60
N ASN A 62 -7.37 -1.46 -5.32
CA ASN A 62 -6.44 -2.58 -5.47
C ASN A 62 -6.76 -3.74 -4.52
N PHE A 63 -7.24 -3.45 -3.32
CA PHE A 63 -7.67 -4.47 -2.36
C PHE A 63 -8.90 -5.23 -2.87
N ILE A 64 -9.93 -4.53 -3.35
CA ILE A 64 -11.12 -5.16 -3.93
C ILE A 64 -10.74 -5.99 -5.16
N LEU A 65 -9.93 -5.44 -6.07
CA LEU A 65 -9.46 -6.14 -7.26
C LEU A 65 -8.63 -7.37 -6.89
N SER A 66 -7.80 -7.28 -5.85
CA SER A 66 -7.03 -8.40 -5.33
C SER A 66 -7.95 -9.51 -4.79
N LEU A 67 -8.97 -9.18 -3.99
CA LEU A 67 -9.92 -10.15 -3.45
C LEU A 67 -10.75 -10.83 -4.54
N VAL A 68 -11.24 -10.06 -5.52
CA VAL A 68 -12.00 -10.59 -6.66
C VAL A 68 -11.11 -11.51 -7.50
N SER A 69 -9.87 -11.09 -7.74
CA SER A 69 -8.91 -11.85 -8.53
C SER A 69 -8.43 -13.10 -7.78
N HIS A 70 -8.35 -13.10 -6.45
CA HIS A 70 -7.80 -14.21 -5.68
C HIS A 70 -8.49 -15.56 -5.97
N LYS A 71 -9.79 -15.54 -6.26
CA LYS A 71 -10.58 -16.73 -6.61
C LYS A 71 -10.47 -17.15 -8.07
N ARG A 72 -10.11 -16.23 -8.97
CA ARG A 72 -10.13 -16.43 -10.43
C ARG A 72 -8.73 -16.55 -11.03
N ASP A 73 -7.83 -15.67 -10.61
CA ASP A 73 -6.44 -15.58 -11.05
C ASP A 73 -5.57 -15.09 -9.87
N LYS A 74 -4.83 -16.03 -9.29
CA LYS A 74 -3.94 -15.76 -8.16
C LYS A 74 -2.73 -14.92 -8.54
N PHE A 75 -2.27 -15.00 -9.80
CA PHE A 75 -1.17 -14.17 -10.29
C PHE A 75 -1.63 -12.72 -10.41
N LEU A 76 -2.84 -12.49 -10.92
CA LEU A 76 -3.43 -11.16 -11.00
C LEU A 76 -3.67 -10.56 -9.59
N SER A 77 -4.15 -11.37 -8.63
CA SER A 77 -4.24 -10.95 -7.22
C SER A 77 -2.88 -10.55 -6.64
N LEU A 78 -1.84 -11.34 -6.92
CA LEU A 78 -0.48 -11.00 -6.52
C LEU A 78 -0.02 -9.67 -7.14
N ALA A 79 -0.29 -9.44 -8.43
CA ALA A 79 0.10 -8.21 -9.10
C ALA A 79 -0.52 -6.98 -8.42
N PHE A 80 -1.82 -7.02 -8.07
CA PHE A 80 -2.47 -5.93 -7.34
C PHE A 80 -1.85 -5.70 -5.95
N ASN A 81 -1.55 -6.77 -5.21
CA ASN A 81 -0.91 -6.66 -3.90
C ASN A 81 0.52 -6.11 -4.03
N PHE A 82 1.27 -6.52 -5.05
CA PHE A 82 2.62 -6.04 -5.31
C PHE A 82 2.63 -4.57 -5.70
N THR A 83 1.71 -4.12 -6.58
CA THR A 83 1.56 -2.71 -6.92
C THR A 83 1.24 -1.88 -5.68
N THR A 84 0.36 -2.37 -4.82
CA THR A 84 0.02 -1.70 -3.55
C THR A 84 1.25 -1.58 -2.65
N LEU A 85 2.02 -2.65 -2.48
CA LEU A 85 3.25 -2.65 -1.70
C LEU A 85 4.31 -1.69 -2.27
N ALA A 86 4.48 -1.65 -3.58
CA ALA A 86 5.45 -0.78 -4.24
C ALA A 86 5.09 0.71 -4.05
N VAL A 87 3.81 1.03 -4.20
CA VAL A 87 3.27 2.38 -3.94
C VAL A 87 3.49 2.76 -2.48
N ASP A 88 3.19 1.86 -1.55
CA ASP A 88 3.36 2.08 -0.12
C ASP A 88 4.82 2.40 0.23
N VAL A 89 5.78 1.65 -0.33
CA VAL A 89 7.22 1.91 -0.14
C VAL A 89 7.61 3.28 -0.71
N LEU A 90 7.13 3.65 -1.90
CA LEU A 90 7.39 4.96 -2.49
C LEU A 90 6.83 6.11 -1.64
N LEU A 91 5.64 5.93 -1.07
CA LEU A 91 5.03 6.91 -0.17
C LEU A 91 5.83 7.08 1.12
N ILE A 92 6.30 5.99 1.72
CA ILE A 92 7.17 6.06 2.90
C ILE A 92 8.47 6.80 2.54
N ALA A 93 9.09 6.48 1.41
CA ALA A 93 10.30 7.16 0.97
C ALA A 93 10.07 8.66 0.75
N ALA A 94 8.95 9.04 0.13
CA ALA A 94 8.57 10.44 -0.05
C ALA A 94 8.32 11.15 1.28
N MET A 95 7.68 10.49 2.24
CA MET A 95 7.47 11.02 3.59
C MET A 95 8.79 11.25 4.31
N ILE A 96 9.71 10.27 4.27
CA ILE A 96 11.04 10.39 4.89
C ILE A 96 11.80 11.56 4.28
N LEU A 97 11.85 11.65 2.94
CA LEU A 97 12.51 12.74 2.23
C LEU A 97 11.94 14.11 2.65
N ASN A 98 10.61 14.23 2.71
CA ASN A 98 9.95 15.46 3.12
C ASN A 98 10.20 15.82 4.60
N LEU A 99 10.31 14.83 5.49
CA LEU A 99 10.68 15.08 6.89
C LEU A 99 12.14 15.53 7.03
N THR A 100 13.04 15.01 6.20
CA THR A 100 14.46 15.38 6.21
C THR A 100 14.75 16.71 5.53
N ASN A 101 13.90 17.14 4.59
CA ASN A 101 14.05 18.42 3.90
C ASN A 101 12.68 19.10 3.72
N PRO A 102 12.15 19.75 4.78
CA PRO A 102 10.81 20.34 4.75
C PRO A 102 10.69 21.60 3.85
N ASN A 103 11.80 22.12 3.31
CA ASN A 103 11.82 23.36 2.53
C ASN A 103 12.20 23.19 1.05
N GLY A 104 12.54 21.97 0.60
CA GLY A 104 13.09 21.71 -0.74
C GLY A 104 14.61 21.75 -0.78
#